data_AF-H5XG60-F1
#
_entry.id   AF-H5XG60-F1
#
_cell.length_a   1.000
_cell.length_b   1.000
_cell.length_c   1.000
_cell.angle_alpha   90.00
_cell.angle_beta   90.00
_cell.angle_gamma   90.00
#
_symmetry.space_group_name_H-M   'P 1'
#
loop_
_entity.id
_entity.type
_entity.pdbx_description
1 polymer ?
#
loop_
_entity_poly.entity_id
_entity_poly.type
_entity_poly.pdbx_seq_one_letter_code
_entity_poly.pdbx_strand_id
1 'polypeptide(L)'
;MTAATRDVQAEARVWVADLLAAGRELSGREVGERFERSDRWGRDVLAAVRAEHAAAEMDRLPVVEPEALTAAVEVESAAAPEADGNQQVSAEGTHEVSTPDDEPEKGHPRQSGPAGHPGARLVAWLGFGFGTVISVAANVLHAWIPPEGAAEAWRPGLAPQLGAAVWPVALLLSVEVLSRVAWPAGWQWAAAKFGGVVAVAAGAAVISYGHIRDVLVHWGYGTAGAHVGPLVVDGLMIVCGFALLALSREIKPVVEAS
;
A
#
# COMPACT_ATOMS: atom_id res chain seq x y z
N MET A 1 3.68 -5.20 27.97
CA MET A 1 4.53 -6.37 27.64
C MET A 1 5.35 -6.70 28.86
N THR A 2 4.98 -7.75 29.60
CA THR A 2 5.67 -8.16 30.83
C THR A 2 7.02 -8.81 30.49
N ALA A 3 7.98 -8.81 31.43
CA ALA A 3 9.30 -9.40 31.22
C ALA A 3 9.23 -10.87 30.77
N ALA A 4 8.27 -11.63 31.30
CA ALA A 4 8.01 -13.02 30.91
C ALA A 4 7.62 -13.22 29.43
N THR A 5 6.97 -12.23 28.79
CA THR A 5 6.62 -12.34 27.36
C THR A 5 7.83 -12.14 26.46
N ARG A 6 8.81 -11.33 26.87
CA ARG A 6 10.06 -11.11 26.12
C ARG A 6 10.97 -12.34 26.19
N ASP A 7 10.96 -13.02 27.33
CA ASP A 7 11.76 -14.23 27.56
C ASP A 7 11.36 -15.35 26.59
N VAL A 8 10.05 -15.62 26.50
CA VAL A 8 9.49 -16.63 25.58
C VAL A 8 9.76 -16.29 24.11
N GLN A 9 9.72 -15.00 23.73
CA GLN A 9 9.99 -14.60 22.35
C GLN A 9 11.47 -14.76 21.97
N ALA A 10 12.39 -14.51 22.91
CA ALA A 10 13.82 -14.71 22.70
C ALA A 10 14.15 -16.20 22.57
N GLU A 11 13.61 -17.04 23.45
CA GLU A 11 13.78 -18.50 23.40
C GLU A 11 13.26 -19.10 22.08
N ALA A 12 12.09 -18.65 21.63
CA ALA A 12 11.52 -19.12 20.37
C ALA A 12 12.34 -18.75 19.14
N ARG A 13 12.96 -17.57 19.13
CA ARG A 13 13.84 -17.14 18.02
C ARG A 13 15.09 -18.02 17.93
N VAL A 14 15.73 -18.31 19.06
CA VAL A 14 16.92 -19.20 19.11
C VAL A 14 16.56 -20.59 18.59
N TRP A 15 15.47 -21.18 19.11
CA TRP A 15 15.04 -22.51 18.70
C TRP A 15 14.68 -22.60 17.20
N VAL A 16 14.01 -21.58 16.65
CA VAL A 16 13.69 -21.52 15.21
C VAL A 16 14.96 -21.36 14.37
N ALA A 17 15.89 -20.51 14.79
CA ALA A 17 17.17 -20.30 14.08
C ALA A 17 17.99 -21.59 13.99
N ASP A 18 18.09 -22.35 15.09
CA ASP A 18 18.82 -23.63 15.12
C ASP A 18 18.22 -24.65 14.14
N LEU A 19 16.89 -24.72 14.05
CA LEU A 19 16.20 -25.66 13.17
C LEU A 19 16.26 -25.25 11.69
N LEU A 20 16.21 -23.96 11.39
CA LEU A 20 16.43 -23.46 10.03
C LEU A 20 17.88 -23.70 9.59
N ALA A 21 18.86 -23.50 10.48
CA ALA A 21 20.25 -23.81 10.22
C ALA A 21 20.49 -25.32 9.98
N ALA A 22 19.69 -26.18 10.61
CA ALA A 22 19.67 -27.62 10.35
C ALA A 22 18.92 -28.03 9.05
N GLY A 23 18.42 -27.06 8.27
CA GLY A 23 17.72 -27.30 7.00
C GLY A 23 16.29 -27.83 7.17
N ARG A 24 15.70 -27.73 8.37
CA ARG A 24 14.34 -28.20 8.62
C ARG A 24 13.33 -27.12 8.25
N GLU A 25 12.34 -27.48 7.44
CA GLU A 25 11.18 -26.62 7.20
C GLU A 25 10.25 -26.64 8.42
N LEU A 26 9.90 -25.44 8.91
CA LEU A 26 9.00 -25.24 10.04
C LEU A 26 7.79 -24.41 9.60
N SER A 27 6.62 -24.82 10.08
CA SER A 27 5.38 -24.06 9.96
C SER A 27 5.12 -23.21 11.21
N GLY A 28 4.42 -22.09 11.05
CA GLY A 28 4.07 -21.24 12.20
C GLY A 28 3.12 -21.90 13.20
N ARG A 29 2.37 -22.94 12.79
CA ARG A 29 1.56 -23.75 13.68
C ARG A 29 2.44 -24.56 14.64
N GLU A 30 3.47 -25.23 14.14
CA GLU A 30 4.40 -26.00 14.99
C GLU A 30 5.15 -25.12 16.00
N VAL A 31 5.54 -23.91 15.58
CA VAL A 31 6.15 -22.92 16.49
C VAL A 31 5.13 -22.44 17.54
N GLY A 32 3.88 -22.18 17.13
CA GLY A 32 2.80 -21.82 18.06
C GLY A 32 2.53 -22.91 19.09
N GLU A 33 2.36 -24.15 18.64
CA GLU A 33 2.11 -25.32 19.50
C GLU A 33 3.25 -25.54 20.52
N ARG A 34 4.51 -25.43 20.10
CA ARG A 34 5.67 -25.67 20.97
C ARG A 34 5.75 -24.71 22.16
N PHE A 35 5.30 -23.47 21.98
CA PHE A 35 5.39 -22.39 22.97
C PHE A 35 4.05 -22.02 23.58
N GLU A 36 2.99 -22.82 23.36
CA GLU A 36 1.63 -22.55 23.83
C GLU A 36 1.15 -21.14 23.40
N ARG A 37 1.31 -20.87 22.10
CA ARG A 37 0.96 -19.62 21.43
C ARG A 37 0.17 -19.89 20.17
N SER A 38 -0.44 -18.82 19.62
CA SER A 38 -1.20 -18.91 18.38
C SER A 38 -0.31 -19.18 17.15
N ASP A 39 -0.87 -19.78 16.12
CA ASP A 39 -0.25 -19.97 14.80
C ASP A 39 0.23 -18.65 14.18
N ARG A 40 -0.48 -17.54 14.45
CA ARG A 40 -0.08 -16.21 13.99
C ARG A 40 1.22 -15.78 14.65
N TRP A 41 1.32 -15.94 15.97
CA TRP A 41 2.54 -15.63 16.70
C TRP A 41 3.72 -16.47 16.20
N GLY A 42 3.52 -17.76 15.93
CA GLY A 42 4.57 -18.60 15.37
C GLY A 42 5.00 -18.20 13.95
N ARG A 43 4.07 -17.75 13.11
CA ARG A 43 4.39 -17.15 11.79
C ARG A 43 5.19 -15.86 11.91
N ASP A 44 4.85 -15.01 12.88
CA ASP A 44 5.55 -13.75 13.11
C ASP A 44 7.01 -13.99 13.57
N VAL A 45 7.23 -15.00 14.43
CA VAL A 45 8.59 -15.43 14.84
C VAL A 45 9.38 -15.99 13.65
N LEU A 46 8.80 -16.86 12.84
CA LEU A 46 9.45 -17.40 11.64
C LEU A 46 9.82 -16.31 10.63
N ALA A 47 8.92 -15.35 10.39
CA ALA A 47 9.19 -14.24 9.48
C ALA A 47 10.34 -13.37 9.98
N ALA A 48 10.41 -13.11 11.29
CA ALA A 48 11.48 -12.34 11.90
C ALA A 48 12.85 -13.04 11.78
N VAL A 49 12.93 -14.34 12.10
CA VAL A 49 14.19 -15.10 12.00
C VAL A 49 14.65 -15.22 10.55
N ARG A 50 13.73 -15.44 9.59
CA ARG A 50 14.09 -15.48 8.15
C ARG A 50 14.61 -14.14 7.65
N ALA A 51 14.02 -13.03 8.09
CA ALA A 51 14.50 -11.70 7.74
C ALA A 51 15.90 -11.42 8.32
N GLU A 52 16.17 -11.87 9.55
CA GLU A 52 17.50 -11.78 10.17
C GLU A 52 18.54 -12.62 9.42
N HIS A 53 18.19 -13.85 9.01
CA HIS A 53 19.06 -14.69 8.17
C HIS A 53 19.32 -14.07 6.79
N ALA A 54 18.29 -13.54 6.12
CA ALA A 54 18.44 -12.88 4.83
C ALA A 54 19.31 -11.62 4.94
N ALA A 55 19.14 -10.82 5.99
CA ALA A 55 19.98 -9.65 6.24
C ALA A 55 21.45 -10.04 6.51
N ALA A 56 21.68 -11.10 7.30
CA ALA A 56 23.02 -11.62 7.56
C ALA A 56 23.68 -12.26 6.33
N GLU A 57 22.88 -12.80 5.40
CA GLU A 57 23.35 -13.32 4.11
C GLU A 57 23.72 -12.17 3.16
N MET A 58 22.88 -11.13 3.08
CA MET A 58 23.16 -9.92 2.30
C MET A 58 24.43 -9.19 2.75
N ASP A 59 24.71 -9.16 4.06
CA ASP A 59 25.94 -8.59 4.63
C ASP A 59 27.20 -9.44 4.31
N ARG A 60 27.02 -10.72 4.00
CA ARG A 60 28.11 -11.63 3.59
C ARG A 60 28.38 -11.62 2.09
N LEU A 61 27.51 -11.03 1.27
CA LEU A 61 27.77 -10.92 -0.15
C LEU A 61 28.91 -9.93 -0.39
N PRO A 62 29.94 -10.29 -1.18
CA PRO A 62 30.99 -9.35 -1.53
C PRO A 62 30.36 -8.16 -2.25
N VAL A 63 30.78 -6.94 -1.88
CA VAL A 63 30.45 -5.72 -2.62
C VAL A 63 31.00 -5.89 -4.04
N VAL A 64 30.12 -6.20 -4.99
CA VAL A 64 30.48 -6.25 -6.41
C VAL A 64 30.64 -4.80 -6.86
N GLU A 65 31.85 -4.43 -7.26
CA GLU A 65 32.12 -3.10 -7.81
C GLU A 65 31.26 -2.86 -9.09
N PRO A 66 30.78 -1.62 -9.30
CA PRO A 66 29.73 -1.30 -10.26
C PRO A 66 30.11 -1.45 -11.75
N GLU A 67 31.34 -1.86 -12.09
CA GLU A 67 31.80 -2.02 -13.47
C GLU A 67 31.26 -3.29 -14.17
N ALA A 68 30.74 -4.27 -13.44
CA ALA A 68 30.33 -5.56 -14.03
C ALA A 68 28.84 -5.64 -14.44
N LEU A 69 27.99 -4.69 -14.05
CA LEU A 69 26.54 -4.75 -14.33
C LEU A 69 26.15 -4.21 -15.71
N THR A 70 27.01 -3.42 -16.35
CA THR A 70 26.75 -2.77 -17.64
C THR A 70 26.87 -3.71 -18.84
N ALA A 71 27.52 -4.87 -18.71
CA ALA A 71 27.72 -5.79 -19.84
C ALA A 71 26.57 -6.80 -20.05
N ALA A 72 25.63 -6.92 -19.11
CA ALA A 72 24.60 -7.97 -19.13
C ALA A 72 23.22 -7.53 -19.66
N VAL A 73 22.99 -6.22 -19.85
CA VAL A 73 21.66 -5.69 -20.22
C VAL A 73 21.49 -5.51 -21.74
N GLU A 74 22.55 -5.70 -22.54
CA GLU A 74 22.56 -5.32 -23.97
C GLU A 74 22.14 -6.42 -24.97
N VAL A 75 21.59 -7.57 -24.53
CA VAL A 75 21.31 -8.70 -25.46
C VAL A 75 19.83 -9.08 -25.62
N GLU A 76 18.89 -8.49 -24.87
CA GLU A 76 17.47 -8.91 -24.94
C GLU A 76 16.52 -7.79 -25.35
N SER A 77 16.80 -7.18 -26.50
CA SER A 77 15.89 -6.28 -27.21
C SER A 77 15.81 -6.71 -28.68
N ALA A 78 14.88 -7.61 -29.00
CA ALA A 78 14.30 -7.78 -30.34
C ALA A 78 13.23 -8.89 -30.37
N ALA A 79 11.94 -8.53 -30.24
CA ALA A 79 10.83 -9.17 -30.98
C ALA A 79 9.48 -8.50 -30.62
N ALA A 80 8.86 -7.83 -31.60
CA ALA A 80 7.46 -7.39 -31.58
C ALA A 80 6.51 -8.60 -31.89
N PRO A 81 5.16 -8.51 -31.78
CA PRO A 81 4.37 -7.66 -32.68
C PRO A 81 3.09 -7.02 -32.09
N GLU A 82 2.54 -6.15 -32.93
CA GLU A 82 1.25 -5.47 -32.89
C GLU A 82 0.04 -6.41 -32.72
N ALA A 83 -1.01 -5.93 -32.05
CA ALA A 83 -2.36 -6.49 -32.15
C ALA A 83 -3.43 -5.39 -32.03
N ASP A 84 -4.12 -5.22 -33.15
CA ASP A 84 -5.38 -4.54 -33.38
C ASP A 84 -6.51 -5.14 -32.51
N GLY A 85 -7.49 -4.34 -32.08
CA GLY A 85 -8.50 -4.83 -31.12
C GLY A 85 -9.51 -3.81 -30.61
N ASN A 86 -10.27 -3.24 -31.53
CA ASN A 86 -11.51 -2.50 -31.27
C ASN A 86 -12.53 -3.38 -30.51
N GLN A 87 -13.01 -2.97 -29.33
CA GLN A 87 -14.37 -3.34 -28.91
C GLN A 87 -15.02 -2.34 -27.96
N GLN A 88 -15.91 -1.60 -28.60
CA GLN A 88 -17.00 -0.77 -28.10
C GLN A 88 -18.06 -1.67 -27.44
N VAL A 89 -18.49 -1.37 -26.21
CA VAL A 89 -19.79 -1.82 -25.68
C VAL A 89 -20.46 -0.66 -24.94
N SER A 90 -21.52 -0.16 -25.57
CA SER A 90 -22.57 0.69 -25.01
C SER A 90 -23.74 -0.19 -24.57
N ALA A 91 -24.34 0.14 -23.42
CA ALA A 91 -25.74 -0.05 -23.01
C ALA A 91 -25.81 0.50 -21.56
N GLU A 92 -26.48 1.58 -21.17
CA GLU A 92 -27.78 2.19 -21.48
C GLU A 92 -29.02 1.36 -21.11
N GLY A 93 -29.85 1.94 -20.22
CA GLY A 93 -31.18 1.50 -19.76
C GLY A 93 -31.16 0.73 -18.42
N THR A 94 -31.92 1.07 -17.37
CA THR A 94 -33.19 1.79 -17.31
C THR A 94 -33.49 2.24 -15.87
N HIS A 95 -34.19 3.36 -15.74
CA HIS A 95 -34.82 3.87 -14.52
C HIS A 95 -35.84 2.88 -13.93
N GLU A 96 -35.92 2.80 -12.59
CA GLU A 96 -37.22 2.69 -11.92
C GLU A 96 -37.17 3.36 -10.54
N VAL A 97 -38.01 4.39 -10.41
CA VAL A 97 -38.34 5.09 -9.16
C VAL A 97 -39.67 4.52 -8.68
N SER A 98 -39.74 4.11 -7.42
CA SER A 98 -41.01 4.08 -6.67
C SER A 98 -40.76 4.25 -5.17
N THR A 99 -41.63 5.08 -4.61
CA THR A 99 -41.71 5.71 -3.29
C THR A 99 -42.15 4.74 -2.15
N PRO A 100 -42.08 5.19 -0.88
CA PRO A 100 -42.13 4.34 0.32
C PRO A 100 -43.56 4.14 0.84
N ASP A 101 -43.79 3.02 1.52
CA ASP A 101 -44.87 2.87 2.50
C ASP A 101 -44.44 1.95 3.66
N ASP A 102 -44.84 2.37 4.86
CA ASP A 102 -44.64 1.78 6.18
C ASP A 102 -45.21 0.35 6.34
N GLU A 103 -44.53 -0.52 7.09
CA GLU A 103 -45.08 -1.27 8.26
C GLU A 103 -44.10 -2.31 8.87
N PRO A 104 -44.32 -2.77 10.14
CA PRO A 104 -43.25 -3.07 11.09
C PRO A 104 -42.81 -4.54 11.19
N GLU A 105 -41.60 -4.71 11.75
CA GLU A 105 -41.00 -5.88 12.39
C GLU A 105 -41.50 -7.29 12.02
N LYS A 106 -40.69 -8.00 11.22
CA LYS A 106 -40.48 -9.44 11.38
C LYS A 106 -38.99 -9.73 11.52
N GLY A 107 -38.65 -10.49 12.55
CA GLY A 107 -37.28 -10.80 12.96
C GLY A 107 -36.42 -11.25 11.78
N HIS A 108 -35.42 -10.44 11.45
CA HIS A 108 -34.42 -10.82 10.46
C HIS A 108 -33.58 -11.96 11.05
N PRO A 109 -33.41 -13.09 10.33
CA PRO A 109 -32.36 -14.04 10.70
C PRO A 109 -31.06 -13.24 10.75
N ARG A 110 -30.25 -13.43 11.80
CA ARG A 110 -28.88 -12.88 11.84
C ARG A 110 -28.23 -13.27 10.53
N GLN A 111 -28.07 -12.31 9.62
CA GLN A 111 -27.35 -12.54 8.38
C GLN A 111 -25.95 -12.94 8.80
N SER A 112 -25.64 -14.23 8.67
CA SER A 112 -24.29 -14.74 8.74
C SER A 112 -23.49 -13.93 7.72
N GLY A 113 -22.66 -13.00 8.20
CA GLY A 113 -21.85 -12.15 7.34
C GLY A 113 -21.07 -13.02 6.35
N PRO A 114 -20.83 -12.54 5.11
CA PRO A 114 -20.12 -13.31 4.10
C PRO A 114 -18.80 -13.82 4.70
N ALA A 115 -18.58 -15.14 4.62
CA ALA A 115 -17.32 -15.75 5.02
C ALA A 115 -16.17 -14.98 4.37
N GLY A 116 -15.25 -14.47 5.19
CA GLY A 116 -14.21 -13.54 4.75
C GLY A 116 -13.50 -14.08 3.50
N HIS A 117 -13.62 -13.35 2.38
CA HIS A 117 -13.09 -13.79 1.10
C HIS A 117 -11.57 -13.94 1.23
N PRO A 118 -11.00 -15.15 1.03
CA PRO A 118 -9.56 -15.33 1.05
C PRO A 118 -8.97 -14.45 -0.07
N GLY A 119 -8.14 -13.48 0.32
CA GLY A 119 -7.53 -12.52 -0.61
C GLY A 119 -8.05 -11.09 -0.54
N ALA A 120 -9.15 -10.79 0.17
CA ALA A 120 -9.68 -9.42 0.29
C ALA A 120 -8.63 -8.42 0.80
N ARG A 121 -7.81 -8.85 1.78
CA ARG A 121 -6.70 -8.05 2.30
C ARG A 121 -5.61 -7.80 1.27
N LEU A 122 -5.28 -8.80 0.44
CA LEU A 122 -4.26 -8.67 -0.60
C LEU A 122 -4.72 -7.68 -1.66
N VAL A 123 -5.97 -7.81 -2.14
CA VAL A 123 -6.54 -6.89 -3.14
C VAL A 123 -6.57 -5.46 -2.61
N ALA A 124 -6.98 -5.27 -1.35
CA ALA A 124 -6.99 -3.95 -0.74
C ALA A 124 -5.57 -3.35 -0.60
N TRP A 125 -4.56 -4.16 -0.27
CA TRP A 125 -3.16 -3.72 -0.26
C TRP A 125 -2.63 -3.39 -1.65
N LEU A 126 -2.95 -4.20 -2.66
CA LEU A 126 -2.55 -3.96 -4.04
C LEU A 126 -3.18 -2.68 -4.59
N GLY A 127 -4.47 -2.45 -4.36
CA GLY A 127 -5.13 -1.22 -4.81
C GLY A 127 -4.58 0.04 -4.13
N PHE A 128 -4.34 -0.02 -2.82
CA PHE A 128 -3.72 1.09 -2.09
C PHE A 128 -2.28 1.36 -2.56
N GLY A 129 -1.47 0.31 -2.74
CA GLY A 129 -0.10 0.42 -3.24
C GLY A 129 -0.05 0.94 -4.67
N PHE A 130 -0.91 0.44 -5.54
CA PHE A 130 -1.04 0.90 -6.92
C PHE A 130 -1.37 2.40 -6.98
N GLY A 131 -2.40 2.85 -6.24
CA GLY A 131 -2.75 4.27 -6.21
C GLY A 131 -1.61 5.15 -5.71
N THR A 132 -0.88 4.68 -4.69
CA THR A 132 0.30 5.39 -4.17
C THR A 132 1.39 5.54 -5.23
N VAL A 133 1.73 4.45 -5.95
CA VAL A 133 2.76 4.47 -6.99
C VAL A 133 2.35 5.38 -8.16
N ILE A 134 1.11 5.26 -8.63
CA ILE A 134 0.59 6.10 -9.72
C ILE A 134 0.59 7.58 -9.34
N SER A 135 0.21 7.91 -8.11
CA SER A 135 0.22 9.29 -7.60
C SER A 135 1.64 9.90 -7.59
N VAL A 136 2.65 9.15 -7.13
CA VAL A 136 4.05 9.60 -7.18
C VAL A 136 4.55 9.69 -8.62
N ALA A 137 4.28 8.67 -9.45
CA ALA A 137 4.74 8.64 -10.84
C ALA A 137 4.17 9.80 -11.66
N ALA A 138 2.89 10.13 -11.49
CA ALA A 138 2.25 11.23 -12.21
C ALA A 138 2.81 12.60 -11.80
N ASN A 139 3.20 12.77 -10.52
CA ASN A 139 3.94 13.95 -10.09
C ASN A 139 5.32 14.05 -10.75
N VAL A 140 6.09 12.96 -10.74
CA VAL A 140 7.41 12.93 -11.39
C VAL A 140 7.29 13.20 -12.90
N LEU A 141 6.26 12.64 -13.53
CA LEU A 141 5.97 12.81 -14.94
C LEU A 141 5.62 14.26 -15.30
N HIS A 142 5.01 15.03 -14.41
CA HIS A 142 4.81 16.47 -14.62
C HIS A 142 6.15 17.20 -14.84
N ALA A 143 7.23 16.75 -14.20
CA ALA A 143 8.55 17.31 -14.44
C ALA A 143 9.07 17.07 -15.88
N TRP A 144 8.47 16.13 -16.63
CA TRP A 144 8.80 15.85 -18.03
C TRP A 144 8.02 16.70 -19.03
N ILE A 145 7.12 17.56 -18.56
CA ILE A 145 6.47 18.53 -19.44
C ILE A 145 7.52 19.60 -19.83
N PRO A 146 7.85 19.76 -21.11
CA PRO A 146 8.84 20.73 -21.55
C PRO A 146 8.36 22.16 -21.25
N PRO A 147 9.24 23.04 -20.74
CA PRO A 147 8.91 24.44 -20.56
C PRO A 147 8.70 25.13 -21.91
N GLU A 148 7.96 26.24 -21.92
CA GLU A 148 7.70 27.01 -23.14
C GLU A 148 9.01 27.43 -23.82
N GLY A 149 9.12 27.12 -25.12
CA GLY A 149 10.33 27.42 -25.91
C GLY A 149 11.48 26.43 -25.75
N ALA A 150 11.27 25.28 -25.09
CA ALA A 150 12.26 24.22 -25.01
C ALA A 150 12.60 23.62 -26.38
N ALA A 151 13.86 23.20 -26.56
CA ALA A 151 14.30 22.48 -27.75
C ALA A 151 13.64 21.09 -27.86
N GLU A 152 13.52 20.54 -29.07
CA GLU A 152 12.92 19.21 -29.32
C GLU A 152 13.61 18.07 -28.55
N ALA A 153 14.90 18.21 -28.22
CA ALA A 153 15.67 17.24 -27.45
C ALA A 153 15.71 17.52 -25.94
N TRP A 154 14.87 18.43 -25.42
CA TRP A 154 14.87 18.79 -24.01
C TRP A 154 14.50 17.59 -23.13
N ARG A 155 15.19 17.46 -22.00
CA ARG A 155 14.87 16.49 -20.94
C ARG A 155 15.01 17.16 -19.58
N PRO A 156 14.16 16.83 -18.61
CA PRO A 156 14.31 17.37 -17.27
C PRO A 156 15.56 16.83 -16.59
N GLY A 157 16.25 17.70 -15.86
CA GLY A 157 17.28 17.28 -14.92
C GLY A 157 16.70 16.46 -13.76
N LEU A 158 17.57 15.93 -12.89
CA LEU A 158 17.15 15.19 -11.70
C LEU A 158 16.44 16.08 -10.67
N ALA A 159 16.82 17.35 -10.56
CA ALA A 159 16.26 18.28 -9.57
C ALA A 159 14.73 18.48 -9.70
N PRO A 160 14.17 18.80 -10.90
CA PRO A 160 12.72 18.89 -11.08
C PRO A 160 11.96 17.59 -10.77
N GLN A 161 12.53 16.44 -11.14
CA GLN A 161 11.92 15.13 -10.89
C GLN A 161 11.86 14.82 -9.39
N LEU A 162 12.95 15.05 -8.67
CA LEU A 162 12.99 14.89 -7.22
C LEU A 162 12.06 15.89 -6.54
N GLY A 163 12.09 17.16 -6.96
CA GLY A 163 11.25 18.22 -6.40
C GLY A 163 9.76 17.92 -6.53
N ALA A 164 9.32 17.32 -7.65
CA ALA A 164 7.92 16.93 -7.84
C ALA A 164 7.50 15.77 -6.93
N ALA A 165 8.41 14.84 -6.60
CA ALA A 165 8.14 13.72 -5.70
C ALA A 165 8.14 14.11 -4.20
N VAL A 166 8.74 15.25 -3.82
CA VAL A 166 8.87 15.65 -2.41
C VAL A 166 7.51 15.71 -1.70
N TRP A 167 6.50 16.30 -2.35
CA TRP A 167 5.18 16.51 -1.73
C TRP A 167 4.43 15.20 -1.42
N PRO A 168 4.24 14.27 -2.38
CA PRO A 168 3.59 12.99 -2.07
C PRO A 168 4.43 12.14 -1.10
N VAL A 169 5.76 12.19 -1.16
CA VAL A 169 6.62 11.48 -0.19
C VAL A 169 6.46 12.06 1.22
N ALA A 170 6.42 13.38 1.38
CA ALA A 170 6.17 14.02 2.66
C ALA A 170 4.81 13.61 3.27
N LEU A 171 3.79 13.44 2.42
CA LEU A 171 2.48 12.94 2.85
C LEU A 171 2.54 11.48 3.33
N LEU A 172 3.21 10.60 2.58
CA LEU A 172 3.39 9.19 2.99
C LEU A 172 4.16 9.07 4.30
N LEU A 173 5.23 9.85 4.47
CA LEU A 173 5.97 9.92 5.73
C LEU A 173 5.09 10.43 6.87
N SER A 174 4.23 11.41 6.62
CA SER A 174 3.28 11.91 7.62
C SER A 174 2.28 10.84 8.07
N VAL A 175 1.76 10.04 7.13
CA VAL A 175 0.89 8.89 7.44
C VAL A 175 1.63 7.80 8.21
N GLU A 176 2.91 7.57 7.88
CA GLU A 176 3.72 6.58 8.58
C GLU A 176 4.03 7.00 10.03
N VAL A 177 4.34 8.27 10.25
CA VAL A 177 4.48 8.83 11.60
C VAL A 177 3.15 8.74 12.35
N LEU A 178 2.04 9.04 11.68
CA LEU A 178 0.69 8.94 12.25
C LEU A 178 0.35 7.51 12.71
N SER A 179 0.79 6.50 11.96
CA SER A 179 0.48 5.08 12.18
C SER A 179 1.40 4.41 13.20
N ARG A 180 2.69 4.79 13.26
CA ARG A 180 3.69 4.14 14.12
C ARG A 180 3.93 4.82 15.46
N VAL A 181 3.73 6.12 15.56
CA VAL A 181 4.01 6.84 16.81
C VAL A 181 2.89 6.60 17.82
N ALA A 182 3.26 6.20 19.04
CA ALA A 182 2.34 6.12 20.16
C ALA A 182 2.12 7.52 20.74
N TRP A 183 1.12 8.23 20.22
CA TRP A 183 0.78 9.58 20.66
C TRP A 183 0.20 9.58 22.08
N PRO A 184 0.61 10.50 22.96
CA PRO A 184 0.00 10.65 24.28
C PRO A 184 -1.48 11.02 24.18
N ALA A 185 -2.26 10.64 25.19
CA ALA A 185 -3.66 11.06 25.28
C ALA A 185 -3.76 12.57 25.56
N GLY A 186 -4.70 13.25 24.90
CA GLY A 186 -4.98 14.67 25.14
C GLY A 186 -5.36 15.41 23.86
N TRP A 187 -6.21 16.44 24.00
CA TRP A 187 -6.71 17.21 22.85
C TRP A 187 -5.61 17.98 22.12
N GLN A 188 -4.57 18.44 22.82
CA GLN A 188 -3.41 19.13 22.22
C GLN A 188 -2.61 18.19 21.31
N TRP A 189 -2.37 16.95 21.76
CA TRP A 189 -1.69 15.93 20.97
C TRP A 189 -2.56 15.47 19.78
N ALA A 190 -3.88 15.38 19.97
CA ALA A 190 -4.81 15.14 18.86
C ALA A 190 -4.79 16.29 17.84
N ALA A 191 -4.79 17.54 18.30
CA ALA A 191 -4.72 18.72 17.44
C ALA A 191 -3.39 18.78 16.67
N ALA A 192 -2.26 18.49 17.30
CA ALA A 192 -0.97 18.41 16.62
C ALA A 192 -0.95 17.27 15.58
N LYS A 193 -1.45 16.10 15.96
CA LYS A 193 -1.52 14.89 15.12
C LYS A 193 -2.36 15.12 13.86
N PHE A 194 -3.63 15.50 14.05
CA PHE A 194 -4.56 15.68 12.95
C PHE A 194 -4.33 17.00 12.22
N GLY A 195 -4.00 18.08 12.93
CA GLY A 195 -3.70 19.37 12.31
C GLY A 195 -2.46 19.32 11.42
N GLY A 196 -1.38 18.68 11.87
CA GLY A 196 -0.17 18.49 11.07
C GLY A 196 -0.43 17.67 9.81
N VAL A 197 -1.08 16.50 9.95
CA VAL A 197 -1.41 15.65 8.79
C VAL A 197 -2.37 16.33 7.83
N VAL A 198 -3.40 17.01 8.32
CA VAL A 198 -4.35 17.75 7.46
C VAL A 198 -3.64 18.87 6.71
N ALA A 199 -2.75 19.61 7.36
CA ALA A 199 -1.99 20.68 6.70
C ALA A 199 -1.09 20.14 5.59
N VAL A 200 -0.33 19.07 5.87
CA VAL A 200 0.53 18.41 4.86
C VAL A 200 -0.30 17.82 3.74
N ALA A 201 -1.40 17.14 4.07
CA ALA A 201 -2.31 16.56 3.08
C ALA A 201 -2.93 17.61 2.17
N ALA A 202 -3.38 18.74 2.72
CA ALA A 202 -3.96 19.82 1.92
C ALA A 202 -2.92 20.44 0.98
N GLY A 203 -1.73 20.76 1.47
CA GLY A 203 -0.65 21.32 0.65
C GLY A 203 -0.20 20.36 -0.45
N ALA A 204 0.03 19.09 -0.10
CA ALA A 204 0.40 18.05 -1.05
C ALA A 204 -0.70 17.81 -2.09
N ALA A 205 -1.97 17.78 -1.68
CA ALA A 205 -3.10 17.59 -2.59
C ALA A 205 -3.21 18.72 -3.61
N VAL A 206 -3.11 19.99 -3.21
CA VAL A 206 -3.23 21.12 -4.15
C VAL A 206 -2.14 21.05 -5.23
N ILE A 207 -0.88 20.84 -4.83
CA ILE A 207 0.25 20.81 -5.77
C ILE A 207 0.17 19.54 -6.64
N SER A 208 -0.04 18.38 -6.03
CA SER A 208 -0.12 17.10 -6.71
C SER A 208 -1.27 17.04 -7.71
N TYR A 209 -2.44 17.53 -7.32
CA TYR A 209 -3.61 17.54 -8.18
C TYR A 209 -3.38 18.45 -9.41
N GLY A 210 -2.73 19.59 -9.22
CA GLY A 210 -2.30 20.46 -10.32
C GLY A 210 -1.38 19.73 -11.30
N HIS A 211 -0.33 19.09 -10.80
CA HIS A 211 0.63 18.37 -11.64
C HIS A 211 -0.01 17.28 -12.51
N ILE A 212 -0.85 16.43 -11.90
CA ILE A 212 -1.51 15.33 -12.62
C ILE A 212 -2.50 15.89 -13.65
N ARG A 213 -3.28 16.92 -13.28
CA ARG A 213 -4.18 17.60 -14.22
C ARG A 213 -3.41 18.15 -15.42
N ASP A 214 -2.29 18.83 -15.19
CA ASP A 214 -1.51 19.44 -16.26
C ASP A 214 -0.89 18.38 -17.18
N VAL A 215 -0.46 17.24 -16.62
CA VAL A 215 -0.04 16.06 -17.41
C VAL A 215 -1.17 15.55 -18.29
N LEU A 216 -2.38 15.38 -17.74
CA LEU A 216 -3.52 14.89 -18.50
C LEU A 216 -3.95 15.87 -19.59
N VAL A 217 -3.94 17.17 -19.31
CA VAL A 217 -4.18 18.22 -20.30
C VAL A 217 -3.13 18.18 -21.41
N HIS A 218 -1.85 18.01 -21.05
CA HIS A 218 -0.76 17.90 -22.01
C HIS A 218 -0.91 16.67 -22.93
N TRP A 219 -1.49 15.58 -22.42
CA TRP A 219 -1.83 14.39 -23.20
C TRP A 219 -3.11 14.51 -24.02
N GLY A 220 -3.77 15.66 -24.02
CA GLY A 220 -4.96 15.91 -24.82
C GLY A 220 -6.26 15.46 -24.18
N TYR A 221 -6.27 15.10 -22.89
CA TYR A 221 -7.53 14.91 -22.17
C TYR A 221 -8.26 16.25 -22.05
N GLY A 222 -9.57 16.24 -22.29
CA GLY A 222 -10.43 17.40 -22.05
C GLY A 222 -10.35 17.86 -20.58
N THR A 223 -10.62 19.13 -20.33
CA THR A 223 -10.51 19.74 -18.99
C THR A 223 -11.27 18.96 -17.92
N ALA A 224 -12.48 18.48 -18.22
CA ALA A 224 -13.25 17.63 -17.33
C ALA A 224 -12.54 16.30 -17.01
N GLY A 225 -11.98 15.62 -18.02
CA GLY A 225 -11.25 14.36 -17.82
C GLY A 225 -9.97 14.52 -17.00
N ALA A 226 -9.26 15.63 -17.20
CA ALA A 226 -8.06 15.95 -16.42
C ALA A 226 -8.34 16.18 -14.93
N HIS A 227 -9.56 16.59 -14.57
CA HIS A 227 -10.01 16.69 -13.18
C HIS A 227 -10.45 15.35 -12.59
N VAL A 228 -11.00 14.46 -13.41
CA VAL A 228 -11.51 13.16 -12.97
C VAL A 228 -10.37 12.18 -12.69
N GLY A 229 -9.30 12.19 -13.49
CA GLY A 229 -8.17 11.26 -13.34
C GLY A 229 -7.62 11.14 -11.91
N PRO A 230 -7.18 12.24 -11.27
CA PRO A 230 -6.69 12.20 -9.89
C PRO A 230 -7.74 11.71 -8.87
N LEU A 231 -9.01 12.12 -9.05
CA LEU A 231 -10.10 11.74 -8.14
C LEU A 231 -10.37 10.23 -8.16
N VAL A 232 -10.22 9.58 -9.31
CA VAL A 232 -10.38 8.12 -9.44
C VAL A 232 -9.31 7.38 -8.64
N VAL A 233 -8.06 7.86 -8.71
CA VAL A 233 -6.94 7.26 -7.95
C VAL A 233 -7.13 7.45 -6.45
N ASP A 234 -7.51 8.64 -6.00
CA ASP A 234 -7.78 8.92 -4.59
C ASP A 234 -8.99 8.12 -4.07
N GLY A 235 -10.06 8.03 -4.87
CA GLY A 235 -11.24 7.23 -4.55
C GLY A 235 -10.90 5.75 -4.38
N LEU A 236 -10.09 5.19 -5.27
CA LEU A 236 -9.58 3.82 -5.13
C LEU A 236 -8.81 3.64 -3.81
N MET A 237 -7.88 4.55 -3.51
CA MET A 237 -7.09 4.49 -2.27
C MET A 237 -7.96 4.58 -1.02
N ILE A 238 -8.98 5.44 -1.01
CA ILE A 238 -9.93 5.58 0.09
C ILE A 238 -10.71 4.28 0.30
N VAL A 239 -11.26 3.70 -0.77
CA VAL A 239 -12.00 2.44 -0.71
C VAL A 239 -11.11 1.31 -0.19
N CYS A 240 -9.89 1.18 -0.71
CA CYS A 240 -8.91 0.20 -0.25
C CYS A 240 -8.52 0.42 1.22
N GLY A 241 -8.32 1.67 1.64
CA GLY A 241 -8.01 2.02 3.04
C GLY A 241 -9.13 1.64 3.99
N PHE A 242 -10.38 1.93 3.65
CA PHE A 242 -11.54 1.52 4.45
C PHE A 242 -11.73 0.00 4.48
N ALA A 243 -11.47 -0.69 3.37
CA ALA A 243 -11.49 -2.15 3.33
C ALA A 243 -10.43 -2.75 4.28
N LEU A 244 -9.21 -2.22 4.29
CA LEU A 244 -8.17 -2.65 5.23
C LEU A 244 -8.55 -2.38 6.68
N LEU A 245 -9.17 -1.23 6.96
CA LEU A 245 -9.66 -0.88 8.29
C LEU A 245 -10.78 -1.84 8.75
N ALA A 246 -11.74 -2.15 7.89
CA ALA A 246 -12.82 -3.10 8.18
C ALA A 246 -12.25 -4.49 8.52
N LEU A 247 -11.35 -5.01 7.67
CA LEU A 247 -10.67 -6.29 7.87
C LEU A 247 -9.83 -6.33 9.16
N SER A 248 -9.27 -5.20 9.60
CA SER A 248 -8.51 -5.12 10.85
C SER A 248 -9.38 -5.28 12.11
N ARG A 249 -10.67 -4.92 12.03
CA ARG A 249 -11.60 -4.92 13.16
C ARG A 249 -12.24 -6.28 13.43
N GLU A 250 -12.30 -7.14 12.42
CA GLU A 250 -12.81 -8.51 12.53
C GLU A 250 -11.84 -9.46 13.24
N ILE A 251 -10.58 -9.06 13.44
CA ILE A 251 -9.59 -9.84 14.20
C ILE A 251 -9.82 -9.59 15.71
N LYS A 252 -10.84 -10.22 16.28
CA LYS A 252 -11.01 -10.34 17.72
C LYS A 252 -11.03 -11.84 18.08
N PRO A 253 -9.96 -12.41 18.68
CA PRO A 253 -10.03 -13.75 19.21
C PRO A 253 -11.01 -13.76 20.39
N VAL A 254 -11.99 -14.66 20.31
CA VAL A 254 -12.83 -15.06 21.44
C VAL A 254 -11.90 -15.74 22.44
N VAL A 255 -11.45 -14.99 23.44
CA VAL A 255 -11.02 -15.58 24.71
C VAL A 255 -12.25 -15.58 25.59
N GLU A 256 -13.06 -16.64 25.44
CA GLU A 256 -14.08 -16.97 26.42
C GLU A 256 -13.46 -17.85 27.50
N ALA A 257 -13.80 -17.48 28.73
CA ALA A 257 -13.39 -18.05 29.99
C ALA A 257 -13.69 -19.55 30.08
N SER A 258 -12.76 -20.30 30.70
CA SER A 258 -13.02 -21.41 31.61
C SER A 258 -11.78 -21.66 32.44
#